data_AF-A0A2D6M2M2-F1
#
_entry.id   AF-A0A2D6M2M2-F1
#
_cell.length_a   1.000
_cell.length_b   1.000
_cell.length_c   1.000
_cell.angle_alpha   90.00
_cell.angle_beta   90.00
_cell.angle_gamma   90.00
#
_symmetry.space_group_name_H-M   'P 1'
#
loop_
_entity.id
_entity.type
_entity.pdbx_description
1 polymer ?
#
loop_
_entity_poly.entity_id
_entity_poly.type
_entity_poly.pdbx_seq_one_letter_code
_entity_poly.pdbx_strand_id
1 'polypeptide(L)'
;MRPLLPPDYRPTEKESFMNSMQLEYFRQKLERWREELLMESNETIQHLQEDSPQEPDIADRASLETDRALELRTRDRERKLITKID
;
A
#
# COMPACT_ATOMS: atom_id res chain seq x y z
N MET A 1 -9.29 17.82 20.18
CA MET A 1 -8.14 17.02 20.64
C MET A 1 -8.37 15.58 20.19
N ARG A 2 -7.39 14.92 19.57
CA ARG A 2 -7.53 13.49 19.20
C ARG A 2 -7.46 12.64 20.48
N PRO A 3 -8.32 11.65 20.67
CA PRO A 3 -8.25 10.78 21.84
C PRO A 3 -6.98 9.93 21.77
N LEU A 4 -6.33 9.71 22.91
CA LEU A 4 -5.23 8.74 23.01
C LEU A 4 -5.83 7.34 23.09
N LEU A 5 -5.43 6.47 22.17
CA LEU A 5 -5.85 5.08 22.18
C LEU A 5 -4.94 4.26 23.10
N PRO A 6 -5.50 3.38 23.95
CA PRO A 6 -4.73 2.32 24.61
C PRO A 6 -3.95 1.48 23.58
N PRO A 7 -2.77 0.93 23.93
CA PRO A 7 -1.93 0.16 23.01
C PRO A 7 -2.66 -1.00 22.31
N ASP A 8 -3.57 -1.66 23.02
CA ASP A 8 -4.33 -2.82 22.54
C ASP A 8 -5.78 -2.49 22.19
N TYR A 9 -6.09 -1.20 21.99
CA TYR A 9 -7.46 -0.80 21.67
C TYR A 9 -7.93 -1.40 20.34
N ARG A 10 -9.10 -2.04 20.38
CA ARG A 10 -9.85 -2.46 19.21
C ARG A 10 -11.32 -2.09 19.40
N PRO A 11 -12.00 -1.57 18.37
CA PRO A 11 -13.44 -1.35 18.41
C PRO A 11 -14.19 -2.61 18.84
N THR A 12 -15.16 -2.47 19.76
CA THR A 12 -16.03 -3.57 20.18
C THR A 12 -17.50 -3.20 20.02
N GLU A 13 -18.37 -4.20 19.91
CA GLU A 13 -19.83 -4.00 19.77
C GLU A 13 -20.50 -3.39 21.02
N LYS A 14 -19.77 -3.34 22.15
CA LYS A 14 -20.25 -2.75 23.40
C LYS A 14 -20.23 -1.22 23.37
N GLU A 15 -19.54 -0.64 22.41
CA GLU A 15 -19.37 0.80 22.28
C GLU A 15 -20.34 1.37 21.24
N SER A 16 -20.68 2.66 21.38
CA SER A 16 -21.43 3.36 20.34
C SER A 16 -20.64 3.36 19.03
N PHE A 17 -21.32 2.99 17.94
CA PHE A 17 -20.75 2.94 16.60
C PHE A 17 -20.19 4.31 16.18
N MET A 18 -18.97 4.31 15.64
CA MET A 18 -18.26 5.51 15.17
C MET A 18 -18.06 6.58 16.26
N ASN A 19 -17.88 6.15 17.51
CA ASN A 19 -17.41 7.05 18.56
C ASN A 19 -16.01 7.59 18.27
N SER A 20 -15.57 8.58 19.05
CA SER A 20 -14.28 9.26 18.86
C SER A 20 -13.07 8.31 18.90
N MET A 21 -13.09 7.26 19.73
CA MET A 21 -12.03 6.27 19.82
C MET A 21 -12.01 5.35 18.58
N GLN A 22 -13.17 4.93 18.10
CA GLN A 22 -13.28 4.13 16.88
C GLN A 22 -12.82 4.92 15.64
N LEU A 23 -13.23 6.19 15.52
CA LEU A 23 -12.78 7.06 14.44
C LEU A 23 -11.27 7.23 14.45
N GLU A 24 -10.66 7.46 15.62
CA GLU A 24 -9.21 7.57 15.73
C GLU A 24 -8.50 6.25 15.41
N TYR A 25 -9.08 5.10 15.79
CA TYR A 25 -8.55 3.78 15.46
C TYR A 25 -8.54 3.53 13.95
N PHE A 26 -9.66 3.77 13.26
CA PHE A 26 -9.74 3.59 11.82
C PHE A 26 -8.85 4.60 11.08
N ARG A 27 -8.75 5.84 11.58
CA ARG A 27 -7.81 6.82 11.05
C ARG A 27 -6.37 6.31 11.13
N GLN A 28 -5.89 5.88 12.30
CA GLN A 28 -4.53 5.33 12.45
C GLN A 28 -4.30 4.08 11.60
N LYS A 29 -5.32 3.24 11.43
CA LYS A 29 -5.26 2.06 10.56
C LYS A 29 -5.12 2.45 9.08
N LEU A 30 -5.89 3.43 8.62
CA LEU A 30 -5.85 3.94 7.25
C LEU A 30 -4.52 4.63 6.94
N GLU A 31 -4.02 5.45 7.85
CA GLU A 31 -2.71 6.10 7.72
C GLU A 31 -1.57 5.06 7.62
N ARG A 32 -1.58 4.06 8.50
CA ARG A 32 -0.61 2.96 8.44
C ARG A 32 -0.68 2.21 7.12
N TRP A 33 -1.88 1.87 6.67
CA TRP A 33 -2.05 1.18 5.40
C TRP A 33 -1.55 2.02 4.22
N ARG A 34 -1.78 3.33 4.25
CA ARG A 34 -1.24 4.28 3.27
C ARG A 34 0.29 4.31 3.30
N GLU A 35 0.91 4.35 4.48
CA GLU A 35 2.37 4.30 4.64
C GLU A 35 2.96 2.99 4.12
N GLU A 36 2.33 1.85 4.41
CA GLU A 36 2.72 0.53 3.89
C GLU A 36 2.68 0.51 2.35
N LEU A 37 1.59 0.97 1.73
CA LEU A 37 1.46 1.05 0.27
C LEU A 37 2.53 1.96 -0.38
N LEU A 38 2.89 3.06 0.28
CA LEU A 38 3.94 3.95 -0.20
C LEU A 38 5.33 3.31 -0.10
N MET A 39 5.58 2.54 0.95
CA MET A 39 6.84 1.81 1.15
C MET A 39 7.01 0.72 0.09
N GLU A 40 6.00 -0.15 -0.07
CA GLU A 40 5.99 -1.21 -1.08
C GLU A 40 6.16 -0.65 -2.51
N SER A 41 5.51 0.49 -2.80
CA SER A 41 5.67 1.16 -4.09
C SER A 41 7.10 1.67 -4.32
N ASN A 42 7.79 2.14 -3.29
CA ASN A 42 9.17 2.61 -3.41
C ASN A 42 10.14 1.44 -3.62
N GLU A 43 9.98 0.35 -2.86
CA GLU A 43 10.78 -0.88 -3.01
C GLU A 43 10.63 -1.47 -4.42
N THR A 44 9.40 -1.54 -4.94
CA THR A 44 9.15 -2.04 -6.30
C THR A 44 9.82 -1.18 -7.37
N ILE A 45 9.83 0.15 -7.22
CA ILE A 45 10.52 1.05 -8.14
C ILE A 45 12.03 0.83 -8.11
N GLN A 46 12.60 0.58 -6.92
CA GLN A 46 14.01 0.28 -6.78
C GLN A 46 14.37 -1.04 -7.49
N HIS A 47 13.61 -2.11 -7.26
CA HIS A 47 13.81 -3.38 -7.97
C HIS A 47 13.71 -3.22 -9.50
N LEU A 48 12.71 -2.50 -10.01
CA LEU A 48 12.58 -2.21 -11.44
C LEU A 48 13.72 -1.40 -12.05
N GLN A 49 14.44 -0.62 -11.24
CA GLN A 49 15.62 0.14 -11.66
C GLN A 49 16.88 -0.72 -11.64
N GLU A 50 16.99 -1.65 -10.68
CA GLU A 50 18.11 -2.58 -10.51
C GLU A 50 18.07 -3.71 -11.55
N ASP A 51 16.89 -4.19 -11.95
CA ASP A 51 16.69 -5.25 -12.97
C ASP A 51 16.95 -4.78 -14.42
N SER A 52 17.60 -3.64 -14.62
CA SER A 52 18.05 -3.16 -15.93
C SER A 52 19.57 -2.98 -15.89
N PRO A 53 20.44 -3.57 -16.76
CA PRO A 53 20.22 -4.37 -17.99
C PRO A 53 21.18 -5.59 -18.25
N GLN A 54 20.78 -6.55 -19.11
CA GLN A 54 21.54 -7.26 -20.20
C GLN A 54 20.95 -8.66 -20.45
N GLU A 55 20.08 -8.83 -21.46
CA GLU A 55 19.78 -10.18 -21.95
C GLU A 55 19.82 -10.27 -23.49
N PRO A 56 20.46 -11.31 -24.06
CA PRO A 56 20.80 -11.37 -25.49
C PRO A 56 19.69 -11.97 -26.36
N ASP A 57 18.61 -12.44 -25.75
CA ASP A 57 17.60 -13.37 -26.28
C ASP A 57 16.19 -12.74 -26.29
N ILE A 58 15.37 -13.12 -27.27
CA ILE A 58 14.02 -12.53 -27.52
C ILE A 58 12.96 -13.05 -26.54
N ALA A 59 13.06 -14.30 -26.11
CA ALA A 59 12.12 -14.92 -25.18
C ALA A 59 12.27 -14.35 -23.76
N ASP A 60 13.50 -14.11 -23.33
CA ASP A 60 13.79 -13.51 -22.03
C ASP A 60 13.26 -12.06 -21.98
N ARG A 61 13.49 -11.30 -23.06
CA ARG A 61 12.92 -9.95 -23.23
C ARG A 61 11.39 -9.93 -23.16
N ALA A 62 10.72 -10.87 -23.82
CA ALA A 62 9.25 -10.94 -23.83
C ALA A 62 8.69 -11.25 -22.43
N SER A 63 9.38 -12.08 -21.66
CA SER A 63 8.99 -12.43 -20.28
C SER A 63 9.13 -11.22 -19.36
N LEU A 64 10.29 -10.55 -19.38
CA LEU A 64 10.54 -9.32 -18.61
C LEU A 64 9.52 -8.20 -18.90
N GLU A 65 9.17 -7.99 -20.18
CA GLU A 65 8.18 -6.97 -20.55
C GLU A 65 6.78 -7.29 -19.99
N THR A 66 6.41 -8.58 -19.96
CA THR A 66 5.14 -9.03 -19.41
C THR A 66 5.07 -8.82 -17.90
N ASP A 67 6.13 -9.18 -17.18
CA ASP A 67 6.22 -9.01 -15.73
C ASP A 67 6.19 -7.52 -15.35
N ARG A 68 6.96 -6.69 -16.08
CA ARG A 68 6.93 -5.24 -15.91
C ARG A 68 5.55 -4.64 -16.17
N ALA A 69 4.83 -5.11 -17.19
CA ALA A 69 3.48 -4.65 -17.48
C ALA A 69 2.48 -5.03 -16.38
N LEU A 70 2.66 -6.20 -15.75
CA LEU A 70 1.85 -6.63 -14.60
C LEU A 70 2.10 -5.73 -13.39
N GLU A 71 3.36 -5.47 -13.05
CA GLU A 71 3.75 -4.61 -11.93
C GLU A 71 3.22 -3.19 -12.09
N LEU A 72 3.34 -2.59 -13.27
CA LEU A 72 2.82 -1.25 -13.54
C LEU A 72 1.29 -1.17 -13.34
N ARG A 73 0.55 -2.23 -13.67
CA ARG A 73 -0.90 -2.30 -13.44
C ARG A 73 -1.24 -2.42 -11.96
N THR A 74 -0.49 -3.20 -11.20
CA THR A 74 -0.64 -3.33 -9.74
C THR A 74 -0.40 -1.98 -9.07
N ARG A 75 0.69 -1.29 -9.42
CA ARG A 75 1.00 0.05 -8.91
C ARG A 75 -0.08 1.08 -9.20
N ASP A 76 -0.65 1.06 -10.42
CA ASP A 76 -1.74 1.97 -10.76
C ASP A 76 -3.00 1.73 -9.92
N ARG A 77 -3.22 0.50 -9.44
CA ARG A 77 -4.30 0.16 -8.49
C ARG A 77 -3.99 0.65 -7.08
N GLU A 78 -2.76 0.46 -6.61
CA GLU A 78 -2.30 0.95 -5.30
C GLU A 78 -2.37 2.47 -5.21
N ARG A 79 -1.92 3.18 -6.25
CA ARG A 79 -2.06 4.65 -6.33
C ARG A 79 -3.53 5.09 -6.20
N LYS A 80 -4.44 4.39 -6.88
CA LYS A 80 -5.89 4.66 -6.77
C LYS A 80 -6.44 4.34 -5.39
N LEU A 81 -5.88 3.34 -4.71
CA LEU A 81 -6.26 2.99 -3.34
C LEU A 81 -5.79 4.08 -2.36
N ILE A 82 -4.57 4.59 -2.50
CA ILE A 82 -4.05 5.73 -1.71
C ILE A 82 -4.99 6.94 -1.84
N THR A 83 -5.39 7.30 -3.07
CA THR A 83 -6.35 8.41 -3.29
C THR A 83 -7.73 8.17 -2.67
N LYS A 84 -8.11 6.93 -2.36
CA LYS A 84 -9.36 6.61 -1.64
C LYS A 84 -9.19 6.62 -0.13
N ILE A 85 -7.96 6.52 0.36
CA ILE A 85 -7.61 6.59 1.77
C ILE A 85 -7.49 8.05 2.22
N ASP A 86 -6.94 8.91 1.36
CA ASP A 86 -6.93 10.38 1.51
C ASP A 86 -8.36 10.97 1.54
#